data_AF-K1TFL4-F1
#
_entry.id   AF-K1TFL4-F1
#
_cell.length_a   1.000
_cell.length_b   1.000
_cell.length_c   1.000
_cell.angle_alpha   90.00
_cell.angle_beta   90.00
_cell.angle_gamma   90.00
#
_symmetry.space_group_name_H-M   'P 1'
#
loop_
_entity.id
_entity.type
_entity.pdbx_description
1 polymer ?
#
loop_
_entity_poly.entity_id
_entity_poly.type
_entity_poly.pdbx_seq_one_letter_code
_entity_poly.pdbx_strand_id
1 'polypeptide(L)'
;MAEHYGNTPRITYEFPDCSMPMAFDTYNNCSFGCMYCFAQNQRGIGSKKKEYLHKEVKDVSVERIKRMFIDPDKHGGDFAPYIKARKVMQWGSMSDQFDNFERKYGTTLELLRFFKDIDYPLCFST
;
A
#
# COMPACT_ATOMS: atom_id res chain seq x y z
N MET A 1 -2.67 20.22 -8.25
CA MET A 1 -2.26 18.86 -8.65
C MET A 1 -2.43 17.97 -7.42
N ALA A 2 -3.08 16.82 -7.54
CA ALA A 2 -3.31 15.94 -6.38
C ALA A 2 -1.97 15.45 -5.82
N GLU A 3 -1.77 15.58 -4.51
CA GLU A 3 -0.53 15.20 -3.85
C GLU A 3 -0.61 13.73 -3.39
N HIS A 4 -0.09 12.81 -4.20
CA HIS A 4 -0.05 11.38 -3.89
C HIS A 4 1.18 11.01 -3.06
N TYR A 5 1.08 9.99 -2.21
CA TYR A 5 2.21 9.56 -1.40
C TYR A 5 3.07 8.49 -2.13
N GLY A 6 4.39 8.61 -2.05
CA GLY A 6 5.33 7.85 -2.88
C GLY A 6 5.93 6.58 -2.27
N ASN A 7 5.67 6.28 -1.00
CA ASN A 7 6.39 5.26 -0.23
C ASN A 7 5.80 3.84 -0.36
N THR A 8 5.29 3.44 -1.52
CA THR A 8 4.72 2.11 -1.75
C THR A 8 4.87 1.69 -3.22
N PRO A 9 5.14 0.41 -3.55
CA PRO A 9 5.36 -0.73 -2.65
C PRO A 9 6.61 -0.56 -1.77
N ARG A 10 6.70 -1.35 -0.70
CA ARG A 10 7.82 -1.38 0.26
C ARG A 10 8.38 -2.78 0.35
N ILE A 11 9.69 -2.90 0.53
CA ILE A 11 10.29 -4.16 0.96
C ILE A 11 9.90 -4.32 2.43
N THR A 12 9.32 -5.46 2.79
CA THR A 12 8.83 -5.70 4.15
C THR A 12 9.98 -5.64 5.16
N TYR A 13 9.88 -4.74 6.14
CA TYR A 13 10.76 -4.68 7.32
C TYR A 13 10.00 -5.10 8.60
N GLU A 14 8.78 -5.61 8.48
CA GLU A 14 7.87 -5.88 9.59
C GLU A 14 8.04 -7.29 10.14
N PHE A 15 8.99 -7.43 11.09
CA PHE A 15 9.24 -8.62 11.92
C PHE A 15 9.60 -9.90 11.13
N PRO A 16 10.31 -10.88 11.72
CA PRO A 16 10.72 -12.11 11.01
C PRO A 16 9.56 -13.03 10.56
N ASP A 17 8.31 -12.56 10.54
CA ASP A 17 7.09 -13.36 10.33
C ASP A 17 6.23 -12.89 9.13
N CYS A 18 6.49 -11.72 8.52
CA CYS A 18 5.81 -11.42 7.26
C CYS A 18 6.47 -12.21 6.11
N SER A 19 5.82 -13.31 5.72
CA SER A 19 6.34 -14.28 4.75
C SER A 19 6.48 -13.74 3.31
N MET A 20 5.96 -12.54 3.03
CA MET A 20 5.92 -11.98 1.67
C MET A 20 6.90 -10.82 1.50
N PRO A 21 7.72 -10.80 0.43
CA PRO A 21 8.82 -9.83 0.28
C PRO A 21 8.38 -8.41 -0.12
N MET A 22 7.10 -8.21 -0.49
CA MET A 22 6.58 -6.94 -0.98
C MET A 22 5.28 -6.58 -0.23
N ALA A 23 5.30 -5.46 0.47
CA ALA A 23 4.12 -4.86 1.09
C ALA A 23 3.61 -3.66 0.30
N PHE A 24 2.30 -3.49 0.31
CA PHE A 24 1.60 -2.42 -0.38
C PHE A 24 0.44 -1.91 0.47
N ASP A 25 0.29 -0.58 0.57
CA ASP A 25 -0.96 0.01 1.01
C ASP A 25 -1.44 1.04 0.00
N THR A 26 -2.74 1.09 -0.26
CA THR A 26 -3.34 2.13 -1.09
C THR A 26 -3.32 3.50 -0.42
N TYR A 27 -3.43 3.53 0.91
CA TYR A 27 -3.54 4.73 1.71
C TYR A 27 -2.43 4.80 2.76
N ASN A 28 -1.90 6.00 2.98
CA ASN A 28 -0.90 6.24 4.03
C ASN A 28 -1.50 6.32 5.45
N ASN A 29 -2.82 6.22 5.59
CA ASN A 29 -3.55 6.29 6.85
C ASN A 29 -4.72 5.29 6.85
N CYS A 30 -5.25 4.98 8.04
CA CYS A 30 -6.39 4.08 8.24
C CYS A 30 -7.46 4.75 9.11
N SER A 31 -8.71 4.68 8.67
CA SER A 31 -9.86 5.35 9.28
C SER A 31 -10.38 4.69 10.56
N PHE A 32 -10.13 3.39 10.79
CA PHE A 32 -10.71 2.66 11.93
C PHE A 32 -10.17 3.08 13.30
N GLY A 33 -8.92 3.56 13.37
CA GLY A 33 -8.36 4.11 14.62
C GLY A 33 -8.17 3.10 15.76
N CYS A 34 -8.02 1.81 15.46
CA CYS A 34 -8.00 0.72 16.43
C CYS A 34 -6.95 0.93 17.54
N MET A 35 -7.38 0.88 18.80
CA MET A 35 -6.54 1.10 20.00
C MET A 35 -5.35 0.14 20.09
N TYR A 36 -5.51 -1.08 19.59
CA TYR A 36 -4.51 -2.15 19.64
C TYR A 36 -3.67 -2.27 18.36
N CYS A 37 -3.84 -1.37 17.39
CA CYS A 37 -3.14 -1.47 16.11
C CYS A 37 -1.65 -1.13 16.27
N PHE A 38 -0.78 -2.10 15.95
CA PHE A 38 0.67 -1.89 15.98
C PHE A 38 1.09 -0.76 15.03
N ALA A 39 0.51 -0.69 13.83
CA ALA A 39 0.84 0.33 12.83
C ALA A 39 0.43 1.73 13.29
N GLN A 40 -0.69 1.86 14.02
CA GLN A 40 -1.08 3.11 14.66
C GLN A 40 -0.09 3.52 15.75
N ASN A 41 0.35 2.59 16.59
CA ASN A 41 1.37 2.88 17.61
C ASN A 41 2.69 3.32 16.97
N GLN A 42 3.13 2.65 15.91
CA GLN A 42 4.36 2.99 15.21
C GLN A 42 4.27 4.37 14.53
N ARG A 43 3.17 4.65 13.80
CA ARG A 43 2.96 5.93 13.11
C ARG A 43 2.63 7.08 14.07
N GLY A 44 2.08 6.79 15.24
CA GLY A 44 1.72 7.75 16.28
C GLY A 44 2.90 8.35 17.05
N ILE A 45 4.10 7.78 16.93
CA ILE A 45 5.31 8.25 17.63
C ILE A 45 6.27 9.00 16.68
N GLY A 46 6.13 8.84 15.36
CA GLY A 46 7.03 9.41 14.35
C GLY A 46 6.84 10.90 14.05
N SER A 47 7.66 11.41 13.12
CA SER A 47 7.62 12.81 12.66
C SER A 47 6.29 13.22 12.04
N LYS A 48 5.55 12.26 11.44
CA LYS A 48 4.23 12.46 10.83
C LYS A 48 3.05 12.11 11.75
N LYS A 49 3.28 12.07 13.07
CA LYS A 49 2.25 11.65 14.03
C LYS A 49 1.02 12.56 14.00
N LYS A 50 1.20 13.86 13.78
CA LYS A 50 0.09 14.83 13.80
C LYS A 50 -0.84 14.54 12.63
N GLU A 51 -0.29 14.45 11.42
CA GLU A 51 -1.01 14.14 10.19
C GLU A 51 -1.73 12.78 10.30
N TYR A 52 -1.04 11.79 10.88
CA TYR A 52 -1.66 10.47 11.11
C TYR A 52 -2.84 10.55 12.08
N LEU A 53 -2.67 11.21 13.23
CA LEU A 53 -3.72 11.38 14.26
C LEU A 53 -4.88 12.27 13.79
N HIS A 54 -4.61 13.25 12.94
CA HIS A 54 -5.63 14.09 12.30
C HIS A 54 -6.34 13.39 11.13
N LYS A 55 -5.99 12.14 10.85
CA LYS A 55 -6.59 11.34 9.78
C LYS A 55 -6.46 12.00 8.41
N GLU A 56 -5.35 12.72 8.20
CA GLU A 56 -4.97 13.20 6.88
C GLU A 56 -4.54 12.01 6.04
N VAL A 57 -5.24 11.80 4.92
CA VAL A 57 -5.04 10.65 4.04
C VAL A 57 -4.58 11.13 2.66
N LYS A 58 -3.59 10.40 2.15
CA LYS A 58 -3.12 10.48 0.77
C LYS A 58 -3.17 9.07 0.20
N ASP A 59 -3.63 8.98 -1.03
CA ASP A 59 -3.65 7.77 -1.81
C ASP A 59 -2.38 7.65 -2.66
N VAL A 60 -2.19 6.47 -3.23
CA VAL A 60 -1.14 6.20 -4.22
C VAL A 60 -1.51 6.76 -5.59
N SER A 61 -0.52 7.11 -6.40
CA SER A 61 -0.76 7.36 -7.83
C SER A 61 -1.01 6.03 -8.54
N VAL A 62 -2.24 5.82 -8.99
CA VAL A 62 -2.65 4.62 -9.71
C VAL A 62 -1.84 4.45 -11.01
N GLU A 63 -1.59 5.53 -11.74
CA GLU A 63 -0.83 5.53 -12.99
C GLU A 63 0.63 5.14 -12.77
N ARG A 64 1.21 5.56 -11.64
CA ARG A 64 2.57 5.15 -11.28
C ARG A 64 2.62 3.64 -11.05
N ILE A 65 1.69 3.12 -10.26
CA ILE A 65 1.65 1.68 -9.96
C ILE A 65 1.38 0.87 -11.23
N LYS A 66 0.39 1.25 -12.04
CA LYS A 66 0.13 0.58 -13.34
C LYS A 66 1.39 0.53 -14.20
N ARG A 67 2.13 1.64 -14.33
CA ARG A 67 3.40 1.67 -15.09
C ARG A 67 4.47 0.77 -14.52
N MET A 68 4.60 0.68 -13.20
CA MET A 68 5.56 -0.22 -12.54
C MET A 68 5.31 -1.69 -12.87
N PHE A 69 4.04 -2.10 -13.02
CA PHE A 69 3.68 -3.49 -13.30
C PHE A 69 3.61 -3.82 -14.80
N ILE A 70 3.36 -2.84 -15.66
CA ILE A 70 3.36 -3.01 -17.13
C ILE A 70 4.80 -3.05 -17.68
N ASP A 71 5.68 -2.17 -17.20
CA ASP A 71 7.09 -2.12 -17.62
C ASP A 71 8.01 -2.02 -16.38
N PRO A 72 8.25 -3.17 -15.70
CA PRO A 72 9.04 -3.21 -14.49
C PRO A 72 10.50 -2.83 -14.69
N ASP A 73 11.07 -3.07 -15.87
CA ASP A 73 12.49 -2.77 -16.13
C ASP A 73 12.75 -1.26 -16.18
N LYS A 74 11.78 -0.48 -16.67
CA LYS A 74 11.87 0.98 -16.72
C LYS A 74 11.34 1.67 -15.48
N HIS A 75 10.31 1.11 -14.84
CA HIS A 75 9.55 1.80 -13.80
C HIS A 75 9.58 1.10 -12.44
N GLY A 76 9.92 -0.18 -12.37
CA GLY A 76 9.85 -0.99 -11.15
C GLY A 76 10.98 -0.76 -10.15
N GLY A 77 12.13 -0.23 -10.58
CA GLY A 77 13.29 0.00 -9.71
C GLY A 77 13.70 -1.27 -8.95
N ASP A 78 13.93 -1.17 -7.65
CA ASP A 78 14.28 -2.31 -6.79
C ASP A 78 13.18 -3.39 -6.71
N PHE A 79 11.94 -3.05 -7.08
CA PHE A 79 10.82 -3.99 -7.09
C PHE A 79 10.73 -4.81 -8.39
N ALA A 80 11.44 -4.41 -9.44
CA ALA A 80 11.37 -5.06 -10.74
C ALA A 80 11.61 -6.58 -10.69
N PRO A 81 12.61 -7.11 -9.94
CA PRO A 81 12.81 -8.55 -9.82
C PRO A 81 11.61 -9.28 -9.19
N TYR A 82 10.99 -8.68 -8.17
CA TYR A 82 9.86 -9.26 -7.46
C TYR A 82 8.57 -9.25 -8.29
N ILE A 83 8.34 -8.16 -9.03
CA ILE A 83 7.21 -8.03 -9.96
C ILE A 83 7.34 -9.06 -11.08
N LYS A 84 8.51 -9.15 -11.72
CA LYS A 84 8.79 -10.13 -12.78
C LYS A 84 8.68 -11.58 -12.28
N ALA A 85 9.11 -11.83 -11.04
CA ALA A 85 8.96 -13.13 -10.38
C ALA A 85 7.54 -13.38 -9.85
N ARG A 86 6.58 -12.46 -10.07
CA ARG A 86 5.18 -12.55 -9.63
C ARG A 86 5.06 -12.91 -8.15
N LYS A 87 5.91 -12.32 -7.31
CA LYS A 87 5.83 -12.52 -5.86
C LYS A 87 4.51 -11.93 -5.35
N VAL A 88 3.82 -12.70 -4.49
CA VAL A 88 2.57 -12.24 -3.88
C VAL A 88 2.83 -10.93 -3.15
N MET A 89 1.97 -9.96 -3.41
CA MET A 89 2.04 -8.67 -2.76
C MET A 89 1.12 -8.66 -1.55
N GLN A 90 1.67 -8.33 -0.39
CA GLN A 90 0.92 -8.20 0.86
C GLN A 90 0.27 -6.82 0.94
N TRP A 91 -1.06 -6.80 0.93
CA TRP A 91 -1.87 -5.63 1.21
C TRP A 91 -2.26 -5.67 2.68
N GLY A 92 -2.25 -4.52 3.35
CA GLY A 92 -2.70 -4.43 4.74
C GLY A 92 -1.55 -4.41 5.74
N SER A 93 -0.35 -4.06 5.30
CA SER A 93 0.84 -4.05 6.17
C SER A 93 0.76 -2.92 7.20
N MET A 94 0.34 -1.72 6.79
CA MET A 94 0.30 -0.57 7.69
C MET A 94 -1.02 0.20 7.70
N SER A 95 -1.85 0.03 6.68
CA SER A 95 -3.20 0.59 6.61
C SER A 95 -4.15 -0.46 6.05
N ASP A 96 -5.43 -0.40 6.40
CA ASP A 96 -6.46 -1.21 5.75
C ASP A 96 -6.86 -0.55 4.41
N GLN A 97 -6.99 -1.33 3.34
CA GLN A 97 -7.30 -0.86 1.98
C GLN A 97 -8.80 -0.87 1.65
N PHE A 98 -9.63 -1.43 2.53
CA PHE A 98 -11.08 -1.55 2.42
C PHE A 98 -11.81 -0.73 3.50
N ASP A 99 -11.15 0.31 3.99
CA ASP A 99 -11.65 1.16 5.07
C ASP A 99 -12.59 2.29 4.56
N ASN A 100 -12.95 3.23 5.44
CA ASN A 100 -13.83 4.35 5.04
C ASN A 100 -13.17 5.32 4.05
N PHE A 101 -11.85 5.35 3.92
CA PHE A 101 -11.19 6.13 2.87
C PHE A 101 -11.40 5.49 1.51
N GLU A 102 -11.34 4.16 1.41
CA GLU A 102 -11.67 3.47 0.16
C GLU A 102 -13.10 3.75 -0.28
N ARG A 103 -14.06 3.75 0.64
CA ARG A 103 -15.46 4.12 0.33
C ARG A 103 -15.57 5.52 -0.30
N LYS A 104 -14.65 6.44 0.01
CA LYS A 104 -14.63 7.81 -0.51
C LYS A 104 -13.83 7.94 -1.82
N TYR A 105 -12.67 7.30 -1.91
CA TYR A 105 -11.71 7.54 -3.00
C TYR A 105 -11.70 6.44 -4.07
N GLY A 106 -12.03 5.18 -3.73
CA GLY A 106 -12.14 4.08 -4.69
C GLY A 106 -10.80 3.64 -5.33
N THR A 107 -9.68 4.05 -4.75
CA THR A 107 -8.33 3.86 -5.34
C THR A 107 -7.95 2.38 -5.30
N THR A 108 -8.32 1.65 -4.24
CA THR A 108 -8.09 0.21 -4.14
C THR A 108 -8.88 -0.52 -5.21
N LEU A 109 -10.17 -0.22 -5.38
CA LEU A 109 -11.00 -0.85 -6.41
C LEU A 109 -10.43 -0.66 -7.81
N GLU A 110 -9.94 0.54 -8.13
CA GLU A 110 -9.31 0.80 -9.44
C GLU A 110 -8.06 -0.07 -9.65
N LEU A 111 -7.20 -0.17 -8.63
CA LEU A 111 -6.01 -1.01 -8.70
C LEU A 111 -6.37 -2.50 -8.76
N LEU A 112 -7.38 -2.96 -8.03
CA LEU A 112 -7.83 -4.36 -8.07
C LEU A 112 -8.36 -4.77 -9.44
N ARG A 113 -9.05 -3.87 -10.15
CA ARG A 113 -9.45 -4.11 -11.55
C ARG A 113 -8.22 -4.32 -12.43
N PHE A 114 -7.22 -3.45 -12.30
CA PHE A 114 -5.96 -3.61 -13.03
C PHE A 114 -5.23 -4.91 -12.69
N PHE A 115 -5.08 -5.23 -11.40
CA PHE A 115 -4.40 -6.46 -10.98
C PHE A 115 -5.13 -7.74 -11.37
N LYS A 116 -6.47 -7.68 -11.47
CA LYS A 116 -7.28 -8.74 -12.07
C LYS A 116 -6.96 -8.90 -13.56
N ASP A 117 -6.85 -7.81 -14.30
CA ASP A 117 -6.58 -7.84 -15.74
C ASP A 117 -5.20 -8.43 -16.07
N ILE A 118 -4.21 -8.22 -15.21
CA ILE A 118 -2.86 -8.80 -15.35
C ILE A 118 -2.67 -10.12 -14.56
N ASP A 119 -3.75 -10.65 -13.98
CA ASP A 119 -3.78 -11.86 -13.17
C ASP A 119 -2.65 -11.90 -12.13
N TYR A 120 -2.45 -10.84 -11.35
CA TYR A 120 -1.35 -10.76 -10.39
C TYR A 120 -1.74 -11.34 -9.02
N PRO A 121 -0.88 -12.13 -8.34
CA PRO A 121 -1.21 -12.70 -7.05
C PRO A 121 -1.19 -11.65 -5.92
N LEU A 122 -2.29 -11.57 -5.17
CA LEU A 122 -2.48 -10.62 -4.07
C LEU A 122 -2.83 -11.36 -2.77
N CYS A 123 -2.38 -10.82 -1.64
CA CYS A 123 -2.76 -11.25 -0.29
C CYS A 123 -3.25 -10.03 0.49
N PHE A 124 -4.29 -10.17 1.31
CA PHE A 124 -4.90 -9.07 2.05
C PHE A 124 -4.93 -9.35 3.55
N SER A 125 -4.70 -8.31 4.33
CA SER A 125 -5.05 -8.23 5.75
C SER A 125 -5.98 -7.04 5.93
N THR A 126 -7.20 -7.29 6.41
CA THR A 126 -8.28 -6.33 6.63
C THR A 126 -9.05 -6.72 7.88
#